data_AF-A0A538KQ04-F1
#
_entry.id   AF-A0A538KQ04-F1
#
_cell.length_a   1.000
_cell.length_b   1.000
_cell.length_c   1.000
_cell.angle_alpha   90.00
_cell.angle_beta   90.00
_cell.angle_gamma   90.00
#
_symmetry.space_group_name_H-M   'P 1'
#
loop_
_entity.id
_entity.type
_entity.pdbx_description
1 polymer ?
#
loop_
_entity_poly.entity_id
_entity_poly.type
_entity_poly.pdbx_seq_one_letter_code
_entity_poly.pdbx_strand_id
1 'polypeptide(L)'
;MGYPDGTVPTAPGETVHPTPIYETLSMGLVAWMLWQLRDRVRPGVLFALYLVFAGAERFLVEFLRRNRDVALGLTAAQLESAVLFVAGAVWLAVVVRRHGTVTLRPPPGAGGAAARPAAA
;
A
#
# COMPACT_ATOMS: atom_id res chain seq x y z
N MET A 1 -14.38 -11.79 35.68
CA MET A 1 -15.45 -12.16 34.74
C MET A 1 -14.81 -12.99 33.63
N GLY A 2 -15.38 -14.15 33.27
CA GLY A 2 -14.96 -14.91 32.08
C GLY A 2 -15.62 -14.33 30.82
N TYR A 3 -14.92 -14.35 29.70
CA TYR A 3 -15.42 -13.88 28.40
C TYR A 3 -15.87 -15.12 27.61
N PRO A 4 -17.19 -15.42 27.50
CA PRO A 4 -17.68 -16.67 26.90
C PRO A 4 -17.20 -16.85 25.46
N ASP A 5 -17.09 -15.75 24.71
CA ASP A 5 -16.62 -15.69 23.32
C ASP A 5 -15.25 -14.98 23.20
N GLY A 6 -14.42 -15.05 24.24
CA GLY A 6 -13.10 -14.42 24.26
C GLY A 6 -12.09 -15.14 23.36
N THR A 7 -11.06 -14.43 22.91
CA THR A 7 -9.94 -15.08 22.22
C THR A 7 -9.20 -15.98 23.21
N VAL A 8 -9.10 -17.27 22.88
CA VAL A 8 -8.37 -18.25 23.71
C VAL A 8 -6.91 -17.81 23.81
N PRO A 9 -6.34 -17.70 25.03
CA PRO A 9 -4.94 -17.33 25.20
C PRO A 9 -4.01 -18.35 24.51
N THR A 10 -2.93 -17.85 23.92
CA THR A 10 -1.85 -18.69 23.41
C THR A 10 -1.32 -19.59 24.53
N ALA A 11 -1.15 -20.89 24.25
CA ALA A 11 -0.71 -21.85 25.26
C ALA A 11 0.73 -21.55 25.72
N PRO A 12 1.10 -21.85 26.98
CA PRO A 12 2.47 -21.69 27.44
C PRO A 12 3.46 -22.47 26.56
N GLY A 13 4.48 -21.79 26.04
CA GLY A 13 5.52 -22.38 25.19
C GLY A 13 5.25 -22.34 23.68
N GLU A 14 4.09 -21.85 23.24
CA GLU A 14 3.79 -21.68 21.81
C GLU A 14 4.36 -20.35 21.28
N THR A 15 5.15 -20.43 20.21
CA THR A 15 5.74 -19.26 19.55
C THR A 15 4.74 -18.68 18.54
N VAL A 16 4.62 -17.35 18.52
CA VAL A 16 3.72 -16.63 17.62
C VAL A 16 4.45 -15.53 16.88
N HIS A 17 4.00 -15.25 15.66
CA HIS A 17 4.50 -14.13 14.88
C HIS A 17 3.96 -12.80 15.43
N PRO A 18 4.83 -11.80 15.68
CA PRO A 18 4.39 -10.47 16.08
C PRO A 18 3.89 -9.68 14.85
N THR A 19 2.79 -10.12 14.23
CA THR A 19 2.26 -9.48 13.02
C THR A 19 2.02 -7.97 13.17
N PRO A 20 1.60 -7.43 14.34
CA PRO A 20 1.43 -5.98 14.48
C PRO A 20 2.72 -5.18 14.24
N ILE A 21 3.89 -5.76 14.55
CA ILE A 21 5.18 -5.12 14.27
C ILE A 21 5.45 -5.09 12.77
N TYR A 22 5.20 -6.20 12.07
CA TYR A 22 5.36 -6.28 10.62
C TYR A 22 4.44 -5.29 9.91
N GLU A 23 3.17 -5.24 10.31
CA GLU A 23 2.14 -4.33 9.80
C GLU A 23 2.53 -2.86 10.01
N THR A 24 2.99 -2.51 11.21
CA THR A 24 3.38 -1.13 11.53
C THR A 24 4.58 -0.68 10.72
N LEU A 25 5.61 -1.52 10.61
CA LEU A 25 6.82 -1.18 9.86
C LEU A 25 6.56 -1.10 8.35
N SER A 26 5.80 -2.05 7.81
CA SER A 26 5.47 -2.09 6.38
C SER A 26 4.59 -0.90 5.99
N MET A 27 3.49 -0.66 6.69
CA MET A 27 2.60 0.46 6.40
C MET A 27 3.22 1.82 6.76
N GLY A 28 4.10 1.88 7.76
CA GLY A 28 4.90 3.07 8.03
C GLY A 28 5.80 3.43 6.85
N LEU A 29 6.47 2.44 6.25
CA LEU A 29 7.30 2.66 5.06
C LEU A 29 6.46 3.07 3.84
N VAL A 30 5.31 2.44 3.63
CA VAL A 30 4.37 2.80 2.56
C VAL A 30 3.85 4.23 2.77
N ALA A 31 3.45 4.59 3.98
CA ALA A 31 3.00 5.94 4.30
C ALA A 31 4.09 6.97 4.04
N TRP A 32 5.34 6.70 4.44
CA TRP A 32 6.47 7.55 4.15
C TRP A 32 6.71 7.71 2.63
N MET A 33 6.69 6.60 1.88
CA MET A 33 6.82 6.64 0.41
C MET A 33 5.70 7.46 -0.24
N LEU A 34 4.43 7.24 0.15
CA LEU A 34 3.29 8.00 -0.37
C LEU A 34 3.42 9.49 -0.03
N TRP A 35 3.92 9.82 1.15
CA TRP A 35 4.19 11.19 1.55
C TRP A 35 5.22 11.88 0.65
N GLN A 36 6.30 11.18 0.28
CA GLN A 36 7.29 11.72 -0.66
C GLN A 36 6.72 11.94 -2.08
N LEU A 37 5.69 11.18 -2.45
CA LEU A 37 5.05 11.24 -3.77
C LEU A 37 3.88 12.22 -3.83
N ARG A 38 3.42 12.74 -2.69
CA ARG A 38 2.11 13.40 -2.58
C ARG A 38 1.87 14.56 -3.56
N ASP A 39 2.92 15.31 -3.86
CA ASP A 39 2.89 16.50 -4.73
C ASP A 39 3.44 16.22 -6.14
N ARG A 40 3.84 14.96 -6.41
CA ARG A 40 4.57 14.57 -7.64
C ARG A 40 3.74 13.71 -8.59
N VAL A 41 2.58 13.23 -8.15
CA VAL A 41 1.75 12.29 -8.91
C VAL A 41 0.38 12.85 -9.24
N ARG A 42 -0.22 12.33 -10.31
CA ARG A 42 -1.54 12.74 -10.77
C ARG A 42 -2.61 12.45 -9.71
N PRO A 43 -3.72 13.21 -9.69
CA PRO A 43 -4.85 12.92 -8.80
C PRO A 43 -5.31 11.46 -8.90
N GLY A 44 -5.60 10.85 -7.75
CA GLY A 44 -6.00 9.44 -7.64
C GLY A 44 -4.84 8.43 -7.64
N VAL A 45 -3.64 8.79 -8.11
CA VAL A 45 -2.49 7.85 -8.13
C VAL A 45 -2.05 7.46 -6.71
N LEU A 46 -2.03 8.39 -5.76
CA LEU A 46 -1.69 8.07 -4.36
C LEU A 46 -2.63 7.03 -3.76
N PHE A 47 -3.93 7.16 -4.03
CA PHE A 47 -4.93 6.23 -3.54
C PHE A 47 -4.78 4.86 -4.23
N ALA A 48 -4.56 4.84 -5.55
CA ALA A 48 -4.30 3.60 -6.27
C ALA A 48 -3.04 2.88 -5.77
N LEU A 49 -1.95 3.61 -5.49
CA LEU A 49 -0.75 3.06 -4.86
C LEU A 49 -1.05 2.52 -3.46
N TYR A 50 -1.81 3.26 -2.64
CA TYR A 50 -2.25 2.78 -1.33
C TYR A 50 -3.00 1.45 -1.42
N LEU A 51 -3.97 1.32 -2.34
CA LEU A 51 -4.73 0.08 -2.53
C LEU A 51 -3.82 -1.11 -2.90
N VAL A 52 -2.84 -0.89 -3.77
CA VAL A 52 -1.85 -1.90 -4.15
C VAL A 52 -1.02 -2.34 -2.94
N PHE A 53 -0.41 -1.39 -2.22
CA PHE A 53 0.48 -1.74 -1.12
C PHE A 53 -0.27 -2.29 0.11
N ALA A 54 -1.41 -1.70 0.47
CA ALA A 54 -2.23 -2.18 1.57
C ALA A 54 -2.84 -3.55 1.25
N GLY A 55 -3.33 -3.76 0.02
CA GLY A 55 -3.83 -5.07 -0.41
C GLY A 55 -2.73 -6.14 -0.42
N ALA A 56 -1.55 -5.81 -0.94
CA ALA A 56 -0.42 -6.76 -0.95
C ALA A 56 0.01 -7.14 0.48
N GLU A 57 0.18 -6.15 1.35
CA GLU A 57 0.60 -6.39 2.73
C GLU A 57 -0.44 -7.20 3.50
N ARG A 58 -1.71 -6.81 3.43
CA ARG A 58 -2.79 -7.50 4.14
C ARG A 58 -2.92 -8.94 3.69
N PHE A 59 -2.75 -9.20 2.39
CA PHE A 59 -2.74 -10.55 1.81
C PHE A 59 -1.58 -11.39 2.35
N LEU A 60 -0.37 -10.82 2.41
CA LEU A 60 0.84 -11.51 2.86
C LEU A 60 0.83 -11.78 4.37
N VAL A 61 0.48 -10.77 5.17
CA VAL A 61 0.43 -10.89 6.64
C VAL A 61 -0.64 -11.90 7.08
N GLU A 62 -1.74 -12.01 6.33
CA GLU A 62 -2.79 -12.97 6.66
C GLU A 62 -2.30 -14.43 6.62
N PHE A 63 -1.30 -14.79 5.81
CA PHE A 63 -0.70 -16.14 5.87
C PHE A 63 -0.01 -16.44 7.20
N LEU A 64 0.44 -15.41 7.92
CA LEU A 64 1.04 -15.55 9.25
C LEU A 64 -0.04 -15.59 10.35
N ARG A 65 -1.28 -15.24 10.04
CA ARG A 65 -2.40 -15.23 11.00
C ARG A 65 -3.15 -16.55 10.93
N ARG A 66 -3.60 -17.03 12.09
CA ARG A 66 -4.52 -18.19 12.20
C ARG A 66 -5.98 -17.74 12.12
N ASN A 67 -6.38 -17.24 10.95
CA ASN A 67 -7.79 -16.98 10.68
C ASN A 67 -8.42 -18.19 9.97
N ARG A 68 -9.74 -18.31 10.07
CA ARG A 68 -10.47 -19.39 9.39
C ARG A 68 -10.59 -19.06 7.90
N ASP A 69 -10.38 -20.07 7.08
CA ASP A 69 -10.61 -20.00 5.64
C ASP A 69 -12.12 -19.91 5.36
N VAL A 70 -12.48 -19.09 4.38
CA VAL A 70 -13.88 -18.84 4.01
C VAL A 70 -14.18 -19.39 2.61
N ALA A 71 -13.24 -19.27 1.67
CA ALA A 71 -13.37 -19.86 0.33
C ALA A 71 -12.00 -20.07 -0.34
N LEU A 72 -11.89 -21.10 -1.19
CA LEU A 72 -10.68 -21.40 -1.98
C LEU A 72 -9.39 -21.64 -1.16
N GLY A 73 -9.51 -21.99 0.13
CA GLY A 73 -8.36 -22.07 1.03
C GLY A 73 -7.76 -20.71 1.40
N LEU A 74 -8.55 -19.63 1.23
CA LEU A 74 -8.21 -18.27 1.59
C LEU A 74 -9.20 -17.74 2.63
N THR A 75 -8.72 -16.84 3.48
CA THR A 75 -9.55 -16.10 4.42
C THR A 75 -10.34 -15.00 3.69
N ALA A 76 -11.43 -14.51 4.29
CA ALA A 76 -12.17 -13.37 3.75
C ALA A 76 -11.27 -12.15 3.53
N ALA A 77 -10.36 -11.88 4.47
CA ALA A 77 -9.44 -10.76 4.36
C ALA A 77 -8.45 -10.92 3.20
N GLN A 78 -7.98 -12.14 2.90
CA GLN A 78 -7.16 -12.39 1.71
C GLN A 78 -7.92 -12.10 0.41
N LEU A 79 -9.18 -12.53 0.32
CA LEU A 79 -10.00 -12.29 -0.88
C LEU A 79 -10.25 -10.78 -1.08
N GLU A 80 -10.65 -10.07 -0.02
CA GLU A 80 -10.84 -8.61 -0.05
C GLU A 80 -9.55 -7.87 -0.44
N SER A 81 -8.42 -8.29 0.14
CA SER A 81 -7.11 -7.69 -0.14
C SER A 81 -6.66 -7.93 -1.58
N ALA A 82 -6.93 -9.11 -2.14
CA ALA A 82 -6.67 -9.40 -3.55
C ALA A 82 -7.51 -8.51 -4.47
N VAL A 83 -8.78 -8.28 -4.14
CA VAL A 83 -9.65 -7.34 -4.89
C VAL A 83 -9.08 -5.92 -4.85
N LEU A 84 -8.70 -5.43 -3.67
CA LEU A 84 -8.10 -4.09 -3.53
C LEU A 84 -6.79 -3.95 -4.30
N PHE A 85 -5.92 -4.96 -4.21
CA PHE A 85 -4.66 -5.00 -4.95
C PHE A 85 -4.90 -4.91 -6.46
N VAL A 86 -5.79 -5.76 -6.99
CA VAL A 86 -6.11 -5.79 -8.42
C VAL A 86 -6.76 -4.49 -8.86
N ALA A 87 -7.71 -3.95 -8.07
CA ALA A 87 -8.36 -2.68 -8.38
C ALA A 87 -7.35 -1.52 -8.46
N GLY A 88 -6.42 -1.42 -7.50
CA GLY A 88 -5.36 -0.43 -7.52
C GLY A 88 -4.41 -0.58 -8.71
N ALA A 89 -4.01 -1.82 -9.02
CA ALA A 89 -3.14 -2.11 -10.17
C ALA A 89 -3.81 -1.77 -11.51
N VAL A 90 -5.07 -2.13 -11.68
CA VAL A 90 -5.87 -1.78 -12.86
C VAL A 90 -6.03 -0.26 -12.97
N TRP A 91 -6.30 0.43 -11.86
CA TRP A 91 -6.39 1.90 -11.85
C TRP A 91 -5.08 2.52 -12.35
N LEU A 92 -3.93 2.11 -11.80
CA LEU A 92 -2.62 2.60 -12.25
C LEU A 92 -2.39 2.34 -13.74
N ALA A 93 -2.70 1.13 -14.22
CA ALA A 93 -2.60 0.79 -15.63
C ALA A 93 -3.48 1.69 -16.51
N VAL A 94 -4.71 2.00 -16.08
CA VAL A 94 -5.61 2.93 -16.79
C VAL A 94 -5.05 4.34 -16.81
N VAL A 95 -4.49 4.84 -15.70
CA VAL A 95 -3.86 6.17 -15.64
C VAL A 95 -2.69 6.26 -16.62
N VAL A 96 -1.80 5.26 -16.61
CA VAL A 96 -0.67 5.20 -17.54
C VAL A 96 -1.14 5.13 -18.99
N ARG A 97 -2.15 4.29 -19.29
CA ARG A 97 -2.74 4.19 -20.63
C ARG A 97 -3.35 5.50 -21.12
N ARG A 98 -4.00 6.27 -20.24
CA ARG A 98 -4.66 7.55 -20.59
C ARG A 98 -3.71 8.73 -20.69
N HIS A 99 -2.64 8.74 -19.89
CA HIS A 99 -1.81 9.94 -19.71
C HIS A 99 -0.32 9.74 -20.02
N GLY A 100 0.11 8.52 -20.34
CA GLY A 100 1.50 8.16 -20.61
C GLY A 100 2.43 8.12 -19.38
N THR A 101 2.01 8.70 -18.24
CA THR A 101 2.78 8.72 -17.00
C THR A 101 1.87 8.88 -15.78
N VAL A 102 2.33 8.39 -14.62
CA VAL A 102 1.71 8.62 -13.31
C VAL A 102 2.14 9.95 -12.67
N THR A 103 3.27 10.51 -13.12
CA THR A 103 3.83 11.75 -12.56
C THR A 103 3.14 12.99 -13.12
N LEU A 104 3.06 14.02 -12.28
CA LEU A 104 2.79 15.38 -12.77
C LEU A 104 4.05 15.84 -13.51
N ARG A 105 3.89 16.27 -14.77
CA ARG A 105 5.01 16.87 -15.51
C ARG A 105 5.42 18.15 -14.75
N PRO A 106 6.71 18.40 -14.49
CA PRO A 106 7.14 19.71 -14.01
C PRO A 106 6.64 20.78 -14.98
N PRO A 107 6.20 21.96 -14.52
CA PRO A 107 5.84 23.04 -15.42
C PRO A 107 7.03 23.31 -16.37
N PRO A 108 6.80 23.39 -17.69
CA PRO A 108 7.86 23.70 -18.63
C PRO A 108 8.42 25.10 -18.29
N GLY A 109 9.61 25.15 -17.68
CA GLY A 109 10.24 26.40 -17.27
C GLY A 109 11.24 26.31 -16.10
N ALA A 110 11.18 25.28 -15.26
CA ALA A 110 12.06 25.16 -14.09
C ALA A 110 13.55 24.85 -14.39
N GLY A 111 13.92 24.63 -15.66
CA GLY A 111 15.30 24.33 -16.09
C GLY A 111 16.00 25.42 -16.90
N GLY A 112 15.37 26.59 -17.10
CA GLY A 112 15.88 27.61 -18.04
C GLY A 112 16.51 28.87 -17.41
N ALA A 113 16.46 29.05 -16.09
CA ALA A 113 16.87 30.31 -15.45
C ALA A 113 18.37 30.44 -15.14
N ALA A 114 19.23 29.53 -15.60
CA ALA A 114 20.66 29.51 -15.29
C ALA A 114 21.58 29.82 -16.51
N ALA A 115 21.09 30.57 -17.49
CA ALA A 115 21.92 31.01 -18.61
C ALA A 115 21.53 32.43 -19.07
N ARG A 116 21.87 33.45 -18.29
CA ARG A 116 22.17 34.77 -18.86
C ARG A 116 23.69 34.93 -18.82
N PRO A 117 24.41 34.94 -19.95
CA PRO A 117 25.78 35.40 -19.95
C PRO A 117 25.74 36.89 -19.62
N ALA A 118 26.46 37.30 -18.59
CA ALA A 118 26.79 38.70 -18.39
C ALA A 118 27.66 39.13 -19.57
N ALA A 119 27.08 39.90 -20.48
CA ALA A 119 27.78 40.60 -21.54
C ALA A 119 27.73 42.10 -21.22
N ALA A 120 28.87 42.74 -21.48
CA ALA A 120 29.26 44.15 -21.27
C ALA A 120 29.75 44.49 -19.85
#